data_AF-A0A4Q3F853-F1
#
_entry.id   AF-A0A4Q3F853-F1
#
_cell.length_a   1.000
_cell.length_b   1.000
_cell.length_c   1.000
_cell.angle_alpha   90.00
_cell.angle_beta   90.00
_cell.angle_gamma   90.00
#
_symmetry.space_group_name_H-M   'P 1'
#
loop_
_entity.id
_entity.type
_entity.pdbx_description
1 polymer ?
#
loop_
_entity_poly.entity_id
_entity_poly.type
_entity_poly.pdbx_seq_one_letter_code
_entity_poly.pdbx_strand_id
1 'polypeptide(L)' 'SYAEFKRLLDEKPGFLLAHWDGSSETEQRIKEETKATIRCIPLDNPQEDGVCILSGKPSTQRVLFARAY' A
#
# COMPACT_ATOMS: atom_id res chain seq x y z
N SER A 1 -2.92 8.47 -6.67
CA SER A 1 -2.50 9.36 -5.56
C SER A 1 -2.89 8.77 -4.20
N TYR A 2 -2.35 9.25 -3.07
CA TYR A 2 -2.77 8.74 -1.73
C TYR A 2 -4.26 8.95 -1.46
N ALA A 3 -4.83 10.07 -1.91
CA ALA A 3 -6.25 10.34 -1.78
C ALA A 3 -7.12 9.33 -2.54
N GLU A 4 -6.73 8.96 -3.77
CA GLU A 4 -7.41 7.89 -4.51
C GLU A 4 -7.24 6.53 -3.85
N PHE A 5 -6.07 6.23 -3.29
CA PHE A 5 -5.86 4.98 -2.55
C PHE A 5 -6.83 4.85 -1.38
N LYS A 6 -7.02 5.93 -0.60
CA LYS A 6 -8.02 5.97 0.47
C LYS A 6 -9.45 5.76 -0.05
N ARG A 7 -9.84 6.49 -1.10
CA ARG A 7 -11.16 6.31 -1.71
C ARG A 7 -11.39 4.90 -2.20
N LEU A 8 -10.42 4.30 -2.88
CA LEU A 8 -10.53 2.92 -3.38
C LEU A 8 -10.66 1.90 -2.26
N LEU A 9 -9.99 2.11 -1.11
CA LEU A 9 -10.14 1.26 0.08
C LEU A 9 -11.53 1.36 0.73
N ASP A 10 -12.20 2.51 0.61
CA ASP A 10 -13.57 2.71 1.10
C ASP A 10 -14.63 2.25 0.09
N GLU A 11 -14.44 2.50 -1.19
CA GLU A 11 -15.42 2.20 -2.25
C GLU A 11 -15.39 0.74 -2.70
N LYS A 12 -14.21 0.10 -2.71
CA LYS A 12 -14.05 -1.27 -3.20
C LYS A 12 -13.52 -2.19 -2.10
N PRO A 13 -14.34 -3.10 -1.57
CA PRO A 13 -13.84 -4.17 -0.71
C PRO A 13 -12.95 -5.10 -1.53
N GLY A 14 -11.74 -5.38 -1.04
CA GLY A 14 -10.79 -6.26 -1.70
C GLY A 14 -9.33 -5.88 -1.43
N PHE A 15 -8.46 -6.32 -2.34
CA PHE A 15 -7.03 -6.04 -2.29
C PHE A 15 -6.66 -4.93 -3.27
N LEU A 16 -5.79 -4.02 -2.84
CA LEU A 16 -5.19 -2.98 -3.66
C LEU A 16 -3.68 -3.16 -3.74
N LEU A 17 -3.15 -3.10 -4.95
CA LEU A 17 -1.72 -3.07 -5.21
C LEU A 17 -1.23 -1.62 -5.14
N ALA A 18 -0.29 -1.34 -4.23
CA ALA A 18 0.33 -0.03 -4.12
C ALA A 18 1.82 -0.15 -3.80
N HIS A 19 2.59 0.86 -4.21
CA HIS A 19 4.00 0.95 -3.89
C HIS A 19 4.21 1.29 -2.40
N TRP A 20 5.12 0.56 -1.79
CA TRP A 20 5.50 0.71 -0.39
C TRP A 20 7.02 0.78 -0.26
N ASP A 21 7.51 1.68 0.58
CA ASP A 21 8.95 1.92 0.74
C ASP A 21 9.66 0.93 1.67
N GLY A 22 8.96 -0.08 2.20
CA GLY A 22 9.55 -1.08 3.08
C GLY A 22 9.62 -0.67 4.56
N SER A 23 9.22 0.56 4.90
CA SER A 23 9.25 1.03 6.29
C SER A 23 7.98 0.72 7.08
N SER A 24 8.17 0.29 8.32
CA SER A 24 7.08 0.05 9.27
C SER A 24 6.34 1.33 9.66
N GLU A 25 7.01 2.49 9.64
CA GLU A 25 6.38 3.79 9.90
C GLU A 25 5.30 4.10 8.85
N THR A 26 5.60 3.89 7.57
CA THR A 26 4.60 4.06 6.51
C THR A 26 3.42 3.10 6.68
N GLU A 27 3.70 1.85 7.02
CA GLU A 27 2.64 0.86 7.24
C GLU A 27 1.73 1.25 8.40
N GLN A 28 2.30 1.67 9.54
CA GLN A 28 1.53 2.12 10.70
C GLN A 28 0.65 3.32 10.36
N ARG A 29 1.20 4.32 9.66
CA ARG A 29 0.42 5.49 9.24
C ARG A 29 -0.74 5.13 8.31
N ILE A 30 -0.50 4.25 7.33
CA ILE A 30 -1.56 3.75 6.44
C ILE A 30 -2.63 3.03 7.26
N LYS A 31 -2.24 2.20 8.22
CA LYS A 31 -3.17 1.50 9.11
C LYS A 31 -3.99 2.45 9.97
N GLU A 32 -3.38 3.48 10.55
CA GLU A 32 -4.09 4.46 11.39
C GLU A 32 -5.07 5.30 10.57
N GLU A 33 -4.67 5.74 9.37
CA GLU A 33 -5.51 6.58 8.52
C GLU A 33 -6.61 5.81 7.77
N THR A 34 -6.35 4.57 7.37
CA THR A 34 -7.21 3.82 6.43
C THR A 34 -7.71 2.48 6.97
N LYS A 35 -7.17 2.03 8.11
CA LYS A 35 -7.35 0.66 8.64
C LYS A 35 -6.87 -0.46 7.71
N ALA A 36 -6.18 -0.12 6.62
CA ALA A 36 -5.58 -1.10 5.73
C ALA A 36 -4.20 -1.55 6.22
N THR A 37 -3.90 -2.83 6.04
CA THR A 37 -2.59 -3.42 6.33
C THR A 37 -2.08 -4.21 5.12
N ILE A 38 -0.77 -4.48 5.10
CA ILE A 38 -0.16 -5.32 4.07
C ILE A 38 -0.62 -6.76 4.30
N ARG A 39 -1.24 -7.38 3.29
CA ARG A 39 -1.74 -8.76 3.33
C ARG A 39 -0.77 -9.75 2.70
N CYS A 40 -0.04 -9.30 1.69
CA CYS A 40 0.93 -10.13 0.98
C CYS A 40 1.98 -9.23 0.30
N ILE A 41 3.24 -9.65 0.40
CA ILE A 41 4.35 -9.10 -0.38
C ILE A 41 4.69 -10.17 -1.42
N PRO A 42 4.34 -9.97 -2.69
CA PRO A 42 4.59 -10.97 -3.72
C PRO A 42 6.11 -11.11 -3.95
N LEU A 43 6.64 -12.32 -3.80
CA LEU A 43 8.06 -12.61 -3.94
C LEU A 43 8.53 -12.65 -5.40
N ASP A 44 7.64 -13.05 -6.32
CA ASP A 44 7.89 -13.18 -7.76
C ASP A 44 7.08 -12.13 -8.54
N ASN A 45 7.20 -10.86 -8.14
CA ASN A 45 6.58 -9.74 -8.83
C ASN A 45 7.61 -9.06 -9.74
N PRO A 46 7.24 -8.59 -10.95
CA PRO A 46 8.06 -7.63 -11.68
C PRO A 46 8.49 -6.49 -10.76
N GLN A 47 9.81 -6.31 -10.65
CA GLN A 47 10.38 -5.18 -9.96
C GLN A 47 10.12 -3.94 -10.81
N GLU A 48 9.29 -3.06 -10.29
CA GLU A 48 8.90 -1.81 -10.93
C GLU A 48 9.37 -0.70 -10.01
N ASP A 49 10.26 0.15 -10.52
CA ASP A 49 10.63 1.38 -9.83
C ASP A 49 9.41 2.29 -9.77
N GLY A 50 9.01 2.62 -8.55
CA GLY A 50 7.93 3.53 -8.27
C GLY A 50 8.21 4.33 -7.02
N VAL A 51 7.18 5.04 -6.58
CA VAL A 51 7.24 5.85 -5.36
C VAL A 51 6.18 5.38 -4.41
N CYS A 52 6.55 5.30 -3.13
CA CYS A 52 5.60 4.92 -2.10
C CYS A 52 4.43 5.89 -2.07
N ILE A 53 3.22 5.32 -1.98
CA ILE A 53 1.97 6.08 -2.03
C ILE A 53 1.83 7.12 -0.91
N LEU A 54 2.48 6.90 0.24
CA LEU A 54 2.44 7.80 1.39
C LEU A 54 3.72 8.64 1.53
N SER A 55 4.88 7.99 1.59
CA SER A 55 6.14 8.64 1.97
C SER A 55 6.83 9.35 0.80
N GLY A 56 6.45 9.03 -0.45
CA GLY A 56 7.13 9.53 -1.65
C GLY A 56 8.54 8.97 -1.85
N LYS A 57 9.00 8.07 -0.98
CA LYS A 57 10.30 7.39 -1.09
C LYS A 57 10.29 6.40 -2.27
N PRO A 58 11.46 6.07 -2.84
CA PRO A 58 11.55 5.05 -3.87
C PRO A 58 11.07 3.70 -3.35
N SER A 59 10.38 2.97 -4.21
CA SER A 59 9.83 1.64 -3.95
C SER A 59 10.13 0.76 -5.15
N THR A 60 10.66 -0.43 -4.92
CA THR A 60 11.09 -1.35 -5.98
C THR A 60 10.00 -2.34 -6.41
N GLN A 61 8.87 -2.36 -5.68
CA GLN A 61 7.79 -3.32 -5.90
C GLN A 61 6.47 -2.84 -5.31
N ARG A 62 5.37 -3.42 -5.79
CA ARG A 62 4.02 -3.19 -5.23
C ARG A 62 3.67 -4.28 -4.23
N VAL A 63 2.99 -3.89 -3.16
CA VAL A 63 2.48 -4.81 -2.14
C VAL A 63 0.96 -4.75 -2.08
N LEU A 64 0.35 -5.84 -1.60
CA LEU A 64 -1.10 -5.96 -1.49
C LEU A 64 -1.57 -5.39 -0.16
N PHE A 65 -2.35 -4.33 -0.21
CA PHE A 65 -3.07 -3.77 0.93
C PHE A 65 -4.52 -4.22 0.94
N ALA A 66 -5.07 -4.49 2.12
CA ALA A 66 -6.51 -4.63 2.30
C ALA A 66 -6.92 -4.13 3.69
N ARG A 67 -8.18 -3.73 3.84
CA ARG A 67 -8.75 -3.45 5.17
C ARG A 67 -9.01 -4.76 5.90
N ALA A 68 -8.51 -4.85 7.12
CA ALA A 68 -8.95 -5.86 8.06
C ALA A 68 -10.29 -5.40 8.67
N TYR A 69 -11.27 -6.30 8.70
CA TYR A 69 -12.58 -6.06 9.33
C TYR A 69 -12.45 -5.85 10.84
#